data_AF-A0A6A3HFH1-F1
#
_entry.id   AF-A0A6A3HFH1-F1
#
_cell.length_a   1.000
_cell.length_b   1.000
_cell.length_c   1.000
_cell.angle_alpha   90.00
_cell.angle_beta   90.00
_cell.angle_gamma   90.00
#
_symmetry.space_group_name_H-M   'P 1'
#
loop_
_entity.id
_entity.type
_entity.pdbx_description
1 polymer ?
#
loop_
_entity_poly.entity_id
_entity_poly.type
_entity_poly.pdbx_seq_one_letter_code
_entity_poly.pdbx_strand_id
1 'polypeptide(L)'
;VGAVNCLGAVLGVVFSAIFILHEKERRVRYSIFFCGVFALVIALLLYRFLGTQDDDKIAKVLGYFADVMAIIMFGSPLILMGDVIKTKNSEIIAAPLAVSGFVNGALWSAYGIMQTDNYVLVPNAISGLLCLVQVILVLIFPHKKGELSEKLSVDSEV
;
A
#
# COMPACT_ATOMS: atom_id res chain seq x y z
N VAL A 1 9.95 -14.01 -1.21
CA VAL A 1 9.21 -12.89 -1.86
C VAL A 1 7.96 -13.37 -2.58
N GLY A 2 8.07 -14.28 -3.57
CA GLY A 2 6.91 -14.72 -4.38
C GLY A 2 5.70 -15.22 -3.58
N ALA A 3 5.90 -16.14 -2.63
CA ALA A 3 4.81 -16.74 -1.87
C ALA A 3 3.95 -15.73 -1.08
N VAL A 4 4.58 -14.75 -0.41
CA VAL A 4 3.85 -13.73 0.36
C VAL A 4 3.08 -12.78 -0.55
N ASN A 5 3.64 -12.44 -1.72
CA ASN A 5 2.99 -11.56 -2.69
C ASN A 5 1.83 -12.29 -3.38
N CYS A 6 1.97 -13.60 -3.66
CA CYS A 6 0.87 -14.43 -4.17
C CYS A 6 -0.28 -14.50 -3.16
N LEU A 7 0.02 -14.73 -1.88
CA LEU A 7 -1.00 -14.70 -0.83
C LEU A 7 -1.69 -13.33 -0.77
N GLY A 8 -0.91 -12.25 -0.78
CA GLY A 8 -1.44 -10.89 -0.82
C GLY A 8 -2.32 -10.61 -2.04
N ALA A 9 -1.94 -11.10 -3.22
CA ALA A 9 -2.73 -10.97 -4.43
C ALA A 9 -4.08 -11.72 -4.30
N VAL A 10 -4.07 -12.97 -3.82
CA VAL A 10 -5.30 -13.75 -3.60
C VAL A 10 -6.22 -13.05 -2.60
N LEU A 11 -5.68 -12.60 -1.46
CA LEU A 11 -6.45 -11.85 -0.47
C LEU A 11 -6.99 -10.53 -1.04
N GLY A 12 -6.20 -9.83 -1.85
CA GLY A 12 -6.60 -8.61 -2.53
C GLY A 12 -7.76 -8.83 -3.50
N VAL A 13 -7.73 -9.92 -4.28
CA VAL A 13 -8.85 -10.30 -5.17
C VAL A 13 -10.11 -10.59 -4.36
N VAL A 14 -9.99 -11.38 -3.29
CA VAL A 14 -11.13 -11.71 -2.41
C VAL A 14 -11.72 -10.45 -1.78
N PHE A 15 -10.88 -9.57 -1.22
CA PHE A 15 -11.31 -8.32 -0.62
C PHE A 15 -12.01 -7.42 -1.65
N SER A 16 -11.43 -7.27 -2.84
CA SER A 16 -12.01 -6.46 -3.93
C SER A 16 -13.36 -7.01 -4.39
N ALA A 17 -13.49 -8.33 -4.51
CA ALA A 17 -14.74 -8.99 -4.88
C ALA A 17 -15.84 -8.74 -3.83
N ILE A 18 -15.53 -8.95 -2.55
CA ILE A 18 -16.46 -8.69 -1.45
C ILE A 18 -16.89 -7.22 -1.45
N PHE A 19 -15.93 -6.30 -1.60
CA PHE A 19 -16.20 -4.87 -1.62
C PHE A 19 -17.13 -4.46 -2.78
N ILE A 20 -16.87 -4.95 -4.00
CA ILE A 20 -17.74 -4.70 -5.16
C ILE A 20 -19.15 -5.30 -4.98
N LEU A 21 -19.28 -6.42 -4.29
CA LEU A 21 -20.59 -7.06 -4.08
C LEU A 21 -21.46 -6.31 -3.07
N HIS A 22 -20.86 -5.69 -2.06
CA HIS A 22 -21.59 -5.03 -0.97
C HIS A 22 -21.75 -3.52 -1.17
N GLU A 23 -20.81 -2.87 -1.85
CA GLU A 23 -20.88 -1.45 -2.14
C GLU A 23 -21.86 -1.19 -3.30
N LYS A 24 -22.98 -0.50 -3.04
CA LYS A 24 -24.04 -0.28 -4.05
C LYS A 24 -23.90 1.04 -4.81
N GLU A 25 -23.54 2.11 -4.11
CA GLU A 25 -23.58 3.47 -4.66
C GLU A 25 -22.41 3.74 -5.63
N ARG A 26 -21.21 3.29 -5.27
CA ARG A 26 -19.97 3.54 -6.04
C ARG A 26 -19.47 2.31 -6.78
N ARG A 27 -20.29 1.25 -6.86
CA ARG A 27 -19.94 -0.07 -7.41
C ARG A 27 -19.27 0.01 -8.76
N VAL A 28 -19.89 0.73 -9.70
CA VAL A 28 -19.42 0.82 -11.10
C VAL A 28 -18.02 1.43 -11.16
N ARG A 29 -17.77 2.49 -10.38
CA ARG A 29 -16.46 3.16 -10.33
C ARG A 29 -15.37 2.22 -9.81
N TYR A 30 -15.63 1.49 -8.73
CA TYR A 30 -14.68 0.53 -8.19
C TYR A 30 -14.48 -0.67 -9.12
N SER A 31 -15.55 -1.19 -9.73
CA SER A 31 -15.44 -2.25 -10.74
C SER A 31 -14.56 -1.83 -11.92
N ILE A 32 -14.72 -0.62 -12.45
CA ILE A 32 -13.88 -0.10 -13.53
C ILE A 32 -12.41 -0.03 -13.08
N PHE A 33 -12.15 0.52 -11.88
CA PHE A 33 -10.80 0.59 -11.33
C PHE A 33 -10.15 -0.79 -11.22
N PHE A 34 -10.82 -1.76 -10.59
CA PHE A 34 -10.28 -3.10 -10.42
C PHE A 34 -10.14 -3.85 -11.75
N CYS A 35 -11.09 -3.71 -12.69
CA CYS A 35 -10.92 -4.23 -14.05
C CYS A 35 -9.68 -3.65 -14.73
N GLY A 36 -9.40 -2.36 -14.56
CA GLY A 36 -8.18 -1.73 -15.06
C GLY A 36 -6.92 -2.34 -14.45
N VAL A 37 -6.91 -2.59 -13.14
CA VAL A 37 -5.79 -3.27 -12.46
C VAL A 37 -5.59 -4.69 -13.00
N PHE A 38 -6.65 -5.48 -13.15
CA PHE A 38 -6.55 -6.83 -13.72
C PHE A 38 -6.08 -6.81 -15.18
N ALA A 39 -6.58 -5.89 -16.00
CA ALA A 39 -6.14 -5.72 -17.39
C ALA A 39 -4.64 -5.38 -17.46
N LEU A 40 -4.15 -4.52 -16.56
CA LEU A 40 -2.74 -4.18 -16.47
C LEU A 40 -1.88 -5.38 -16.07
N VAL A 41 -2.31 -6.18 -15.09
CA VAL A 41 -1.61 -7.42 -14.71
C VAL A 41 -1.55 -8.40 -15.88
N ILE A 42 -2.67 -8.61 -16.59
CA ILE A 42 -2.71 -9.45 -17.79
C ILE A 42 -1.76 -8.91 -18.86
N ALA A 43 -1.73 -7.60 -19.09
CA ALA A 43 -0.82 -6.98 -20.06
C ALA A 43 0.65 -7.22 -19.71
N LEU A 44 1.04 -7.12 -18.42
CA LEU A 44 2.40 -7.41 -17.97
C LEU A 44 2.76 -8.90 -18.12
N LEU A 45 1.80 -9.81 -17.87
CA LEU A 45 2.00 -11.24 -18.12
C LEU A 45 2.17 -11.52 -19.61
N LEU A 46 1.33 -10.94 -20.47
CA LEU A 46 1.45 -11.06 -21.92
C LEU A 46 2.77 -10.49 -22.42
N TYR A 47 3.23 -9.36 -21.88
CA TYR A 47 4.56 -8.81 -22.17
C TYR A 47 5.67 -9.80 -21.86
N ARG A 48 5.59 -10.52 -20.72
CA ARG A 48 6.54 -11.60 -20.39
C ARG A 48 6.44 -12.79 -21.35
N PHE A 49 5.24 -13.25 -21.67
CA PHE A 49 5.04 -14.47 -22.47
C PHE A 49 5.26 -14.29 -23.98
N LEU A 50 4.94 -13.11 -24.51
CA LEU A 50 5.11 -12.78 -25.94
C LEU A 50 6.45 -12.11 -26.22
N GLY A 51 7.14 -11.62 -25.19
CA GLY A 51 8.45 -11.01 -25.32
C GLY A 51 9.52 -12.05 -25.65
N THR A 52 10.30 -11.79 -26.70
CA THR A 52 11.49 -12.60 -27.07
C THR A 52 12.76 -12.13 -26.36
N GLN A 53 12.62 -11.30 -25.33
CA GLN A 53 13.72 -10.68 -24.61
C GLN A 53 14.27 -11.60 -23.52
N ASP A 54 15.54 -11.40 -23.17
CA ASP A 54 16.16 -12.12 -22.05
C ASP A 54 15.44 -11.83 -20.73
N ASP A 55 15.43 -12.83 -19.85
CA ASP A 55 14.78 -12.78 -18.54
C ASP A 55 15.28 -11.60 -17.68
N ASP A 56 16.56 -11.23 -17.80
CA ASP A 56 17.15 -10.10 -17.08
C ASP A 56 16.56 -8.75 -17.50
N LYS A 57 16.23 -8.58 -18.78
CA LYS A 57 15.61 -7.35 -19.28
C LYS A 57 14.17 -7.24 -18.78
N ILE A 58 13.44 -8.34 -18.82
CA ILE A 58 12.06 -8.40 -18.35
C ILE A 58 12.02 -8.17 -16.83
N ALA A 59 12.92 -8.77 -16.08
CA ALA A 59 13.05 -8.57 -14.64
C ALA A 59 13.31 -7.10 -14.29
N LYS A 60 14.18 -6.40 -15.03
CA LYS A 60 14.43 -4.96 -14.83
C LYS A 60 13.19 -4.11 -15.08
N VAL A 61 12.47 -4.36 -16.17
CA VAL A 61 11.24 -3.61 -16.51
C VAL A 61 10.16 -3.82 -15.44
N LEU A 62 9.93 -5.07 -15.03
CA LEU A 62 8.98 -5.39 -13.97
C LEU A 62 9.41 -4.82 -12.61
N GLY A 63 10.72 -4.81 -12.32
CA GLY A 63 11.30 -4.20 -11.13
C GLY A 63 11.02 -2.70 -11.06
N TYR A 64 11.30 -1.95 -12.13
CA TYR A 64 10.98 -0.52 -12.17
C TYR A 64 9.48 -0.24 -12.02
N PHE A 65 8.64 -1.05 -12.66
CA PHE A 65 7.20 -0.93 -12.51
C PHE A 65 6.75 -1.16 -11.06
N ALA A 66 7.29 -2.19 -10.40
CA ALA A 66 7.01 -2.48 -9.00
C ALA A 66 7.46 -1.33 -8.08
N ASP A 67 8.63 -0.73 -8.33
CA ASP A 67 9.13 0.42 -7.56
C ASP A 67 8.21 1.64 -7.71
N VAL A 68 7.76 1.96 -8.92
CA VAL A 68 6.81 3.06 -9.16
C VAL A 68 5.50 2.82 -8.40
N MET A 69 4.99 1.59 -8.43
CA MET A 69 3.78 1.23 -7.68
C MET A 69 3.98 1.33 -6.17
N ALA A 70 5.16 0.96 -5.65
CA ALA A 70 5.50 1.13 -4.24
C ALA A 70 5.50 2.61 -3.83
N ILE A 71 6.07 3.50 -4.66
CA ILE A 71 6.06 4.95 -4.42
C ILE A 71 4.63 5.50 -4.37
N ILE A 72 3.76 5.10 -5.31
CA ILE A 72 2.36 5.51 -5.30
C ILE A 72 1.67 5.04 -4.01
N MET A 73 1.96 3.81 -3.56
CA MET A 73 1.39 3.25 -2.33
C MET A 73 1.80 4.04 -1.08
N PHE A 74 2.99 4.65 -1.06
CA PHE A 74 3.44 5.51 0.05
C PHE A 74 2.61 6.79 0.21
N GLY A 75 1.83 7.18 -0.80
CA GLY A 75 0.91 8.30 -0.70
C GLY A 75 -0.14 8.11 0.40
N SER A 76 -0.68 6.91 0.58
CA SER A 76 -1.70 6.62 1.60
C SER A 76 -1.22 6.93 3.03
N PRO A 77 -0.10 6.37 3.53
CA PRO A 77 0.37 6.69 4.88
C PRO A 77 0.80 8.15 5.03
N LEU A 78 1.31 8.81 3.98
CA LEU A 78 1.65 10.23 4.02
C LEU A 78 0.43 11.13 4.23
N ILE A 79 -0.69 10.81 3.55
CA ILE A 79 -1.97 11.52 3.73
C ILE A 79 -2.43 11.37 5.20
N LEU A 80 -2.42 10.15 5.73
CA LEU A 80 -2.80 9.88 7.13
C LEU A 80 -1.95 10.68 8.12
N MET A 81 -0.63 10.75 7.93
CA MET A 81 0.26 11.57 8.77
C MET A 81 -0.12 13.05 8.71
N GLY A 82 -0.40 13.57 7.51
CA GLY A 82 -0.85 14.94 7.31
C GLY A 82 -2.14 15.24 8.08
N ASP A 83 -3.09 14.31 8.04
CA ASP A 83 -4.37 14.43 8.75
C ASP A 83 -4.18 14.40 10.27
N VAL A 84 -3.32 13.52 10.79
CA VAL A 84 -3.00 13.49 12.23
C VAL A 84 -2.36 14.81 12.69
N ILE A 85 -1.41 15.36 11.92
CA ILE A 85 -0.73 16.60 12.28
C ILE A 85 -1.71 17.80 12.28
N LYS A 86 -2.62 17.86 11.29
CA LYS A 86 -3.64 18.91 11.18
C LYS A 86 -4.69 18.81 12.27
N THR A 87 -5.22 17.60 12.50
CA THR A 87 -6.30 17.37 13.46
C THR A 87 -5.82 17.23 14.90
N LYS A 88 -4.50 17.04 15.10
CA LYS A 88 -3.86 16.77 16.38
C LYS A 88 -4.44 15.53 17.07
N ASN A 89 -4.98 14.60 16.30
CA ASN A 89 -5.64 13.38 16.77
C ASN A 89 -5.12 12.17 15.98
N SER A 90 -4.67 11.13 16.69
CA SER A 90 -4.13 9.90 16.09
C SER A 90 -5.17 8.82 15.80
N GLU A 91 -6.47 9.12 15.94
CA GLU A 91 -7.57 8.15 15.76
C GLU A 91 -7.54 7.42 14.41
N ILE A 92 -7.16 8.12 13.33
CA ILE A 92 -7.13 7.54 11.98
C ILE A 92 -6.03 6.50 11.77
N ILE A 93 -4.99 6.51 12.60
CA ILE A 93 -3.89 5.54 12.52
C ILE A 93 -4.17 4.38 13.47
N ALA A 94 -4.40 3.20 12.92
CA ALA A 94 -4.48 1.97 13.70
C ALA A 94 -3.08 1.61 14.23
N ALA A 95 -2.82 1.84 15.52
CA ALA A 95 -1.53 1.60 16.16
C ALA A 95 -0.94 0.19 15.91
N PRO A 96 -1.72 -0.92 16.02
CA PRO A 96 -1.18 -2.26 15.76
C PRO A 96 -0.71 -2.44 14.32
N LEU A 97 -1.37 -1.77 13.36
CA LEU A 97 -1.02 -1.81 11.95
C LEU A 97 0.27 -1.04 11.69
N ALA A 98 0.43 0.14 12.29
CA ALA A 98 1.65 0.94 12.18
C ALA A 98 2.88 0.20 12.75
N VAL A 99 2.74 -0.41 13.93
CA VAL A 99 3.81 -1.21 14.55
C VAL A 99 4.15 -2.44 13.70
N SER A 100 3.14 -3.18 13.27
CA SER A 100 3.35 -4.37 12.42
C SER A 100 4.01 -3.99 11.08
N GLY A 101 3.61 -2.86 10.49
CA GLY A 101 4.19 -2.32 9.27
C GLY A 101 5.67 -1.94 9.44
N PHE A 102 6.04 -1.33 10.56
CA PHE A 102 7.44 -1.02 10.87
C PHE A 102 8.29 -2.29 11.00
N VAL A 103 7.82 -3.28 11.76
CA VAL A 103 8.52 -4.55 11.93
C VAL A 103 8.65 -5.28 10.59
N ASN A 104 7.59 -5.31 9.79
CA ASN A 104 7.61 -5.90 8.45
C ASN A 104 8.65 -5.20 7.56
N GLY A 105 8.66 -3.86 7.51
CA GLY A 105 9.62 -3.09 6.73
C GLY A 105 11.07 -3.36 7.17
N ALA A 106 11.32 -3.45 8.48
CA ALA A 106 12.63 -3.78 9.02
C ALA A 106 13.10 -5.19 8.63
N LEU A 107 12.22 -6.19 8.73
CA LEU A 107 12.52 -7.57 8.35
C LEU A 107 12.81 -7.71 6.85
N TRP A 108 12.01 -7.08 6.00
CA TRP A 108 12.25 -7.10 4.54
C TRP A 108 13.50 -6.32 4.14
N SER A 109 13.81 -5.23 4.83
CA SER A 109 15.06 -4.50 4.61
C SER A 109 16.27 -5.36 4.98
N ALA A 110 16.23 -6.04 6.12
CA ALA A 110 17.28 -6.99 6.51
C ALA A 110 17.44 -8.11 5.47
N TYR A 111 16.33 -8.68 4.99
CA TYR A 111 16.34 -9.66 3.91
C TYR A 111 16.96 -9.10 2.61
N GLY A 112 16.59 -7.89 2.20
CA GLY A 112 17.15 -7.25 1.01
C GLY A 112 18.67 -7.05 1.09
N ILE A 113 19.18 -6.67 2.27
CA ILE A 113 20.63 -6.58 2.52
C ILE A 113 21.29 -7.95 2.40
N MET A 114 20.73 -8.99 3.02
CA MET A 114 21.28 -10.35 2.97
C MET A 114 21.33 -10.91 1.55
N GLN A 115 20.34 -10.60 0.73
CA GLN A 115 20.25 -11.05 -0.66
C GLN A 115 20.96 -10.11 -1.65
N THR A 116 21.50 -8.98 -1.19
CA THR A 116 22.06 -7.91 -2.05
C THR A 116 21.05 -7.47 -3.13
N ASP A 117 19.77 -7.44 -2.78
CA ASP A 117 18.65 -7.14 -3.68
C ASP A 117 18.07 -5.76 -3.37
N ASN A 118 18.49 -4.77 -4.17
CA ASN A 118 18.06 -3.38 -4.02
C ASN A 118 16.57 -3.16 -4.32
N TYR A 119 15.96 -3.99 -5.18
CA TYR A 119 14.54 -3.89 -5.50
C TYR A 119 13.66 -4.30 -4.32
N VAL A 120 14.17 -5.17 -3.43
CA VAL A 120 13.47 -5.50 -2.19
C VAL A 120 13.85 -4.51 -1.08
N LEU A 121 15.12 -4.15 -0.96
CA LEU A 121 15.62 -3.30 0.13
C LEU A 121 14.99 -1.90 0.11
N VAL A 122 15.12 -1.17 -1.00
CA VAL A 122 14.79 0.26 -1.08
C VAL A 122 13.31 0.54 -0.74
N PRO A 123 12.32 -0.10 -1.38
CA PRO A 123 10.92 0.19 -1.08
C PRO A 123 10.52 -0.23 0.34
N ASN A 124 11.05 -1.35 0.85
CA ASN A 124 10.71 -1.81 2.20
C ASN A 124 11.35 -0.94 3.30
N ALA A 125 12.55 -0.40 3.06
CA ALA A 125 13.19 0.54 3.98
C ALA A 125 12.39 1.84 4.06
N ILE A 126 11.96 2.40 2.92
CA ILE A 126 11.12 3.60 2.87
C ILE A 126 9.78 3.34 3.57
N SER A 127 9.11 2.22 3.26
CA SER A 127 7.85 1.82 3.89
C SER A 127 8.00 1.68 5.42
N GLY A 128 9.07 1.02 5.87
CA GLY A 128 9.39 0.87 7.28
C GLY A 128 9.58 2.22 7.98
N LEU A 129 10.33 3.14 7.37
CA LEU A 129 10.51 4.50 7.90
C LEU A 129 9.19 5.26 8.01
N LEU A 130 8.31 5.16 7.00
CA LEU A 130 6.98 5.77 7.07
C LEU A 130 6.14 5.16 8.20
N CYS A 131 6.17 3.84 8.38
CA CYS A 131 5.48 3.20 9.50
C CYS A 131 6.08 3.61 10.86
N LEU A 132 7.39 3.80 10.95
CA LEU A 132 8.05 4.32 12.17
C LEU A 132 7.53 5.72 12.51
N VAL A 133 7.43 6.60 11.52
CA VAL A 133 6.86 7.94 11.71
C VAL A 133 5.40 7.85 12.19
N GLN A 134 4.59 6.95 11.62
CA GLN A 134 3.22 6.72 12.11
C GLN A 134 3.19 6.28 13.58
N VAL A 135 4.08 5.37 13.98
CA VAL A 135 4.20 4.94 15.39
C VAL A 135 4.54 6.13 16.29
N ILE A 136 5.49 6.97 15.89
CA ILE A 136 5.86 8.18 16.63
C ILE A 136 4.66 9.12 16.76
N LEU A 137 3.91 9.35 15.69
CA LEU A 137 2.73 10.22 15.71
C LEU A 137 1.64 9.67 16.65
N VAL A 138 1.42 8.36 16.66
CA VAL A 138 0.48 7.71 17.59
C VAL A 138 0.90 7.89 19.05
N LEU A 139 2.21 7.90 19.34
CA LEU A 139 2.71 8.11 20.70
C LEU A 139 2.65 9.59 21.16
N ILE A 140 2.79 10.54 20.23
CA ILE A 140 2.79 11.97 20.54
C ILE A 140 1.38 12.55 20.60
N PHE A 141 0.49 12.16 19.68
CA PHE A 141 -0.85 12.73 19.57
C PHE A 141 -1.90 11.92 20.33
N PRO A 142 -2.81 12.58 21.04
CA PRO A 142 -3.86 11.90 21.79
C PRO A 142 -4.78 11.12 20.86
N HIS A 143 -5.23 9.95 21.32
CA HIS A 143 -6.19 9.11 20.62
C HIS A 143 -7.60 9.43 21.11
N LYS A 144 -8.25 10.43 20.51
CA LYS A 144 -9.59 10.88 20.90
C LYS A 144 -10.63 10.32 19.94
N LYS A 145 -11.38 9.31 20.38
CA LYS A 145 -12.43 8.70 19.55
C LYS A 145 -13.58 9.67 19.30
N GLY A 146 -13.95 9.89 18.03
CA GLY A 146 -15.17 10.60 17.62
C GLY A 146 -14.99 12.04 17.11
N GLU A 147 -13.95 12.78 17.54
CA GLU A 147 -13.71 14.17 17.10
C GLU A 147 -13.33 14.26 15.61
N LEU A 148 -12.72 13.21 15.06
CA LEU A 148 -12.30 13.18 13.65
C LEU A 148 -13.48 12.89 12.70
N SER A 149 -14.38 11.99 13.12
CA SER A 149 -15.59 11.65 12.38
C SER A 149 -16.49 12.88 12.18
N GLU A 150 -16.62 13.71 13.22
CA GLU A 150 -17.41 14.95 13.19
C GLU A 150 -16.78 16.02 12.26
N LYS A 151 -15.45 16.18 12.29
CA LYS A 151 -14.76 17.13 11.41
C LYS A 151 -14.81 16.72 9.93
N LEU A 152 -14.63 15.42 9.64
CA LEU A 152 -14.73 14.89 8.28
C LEU A 152 -16.15 14.98 7.71
N SER A 153 -17.19 14.80 8.53
CA SER A 153 -18.57 14.99 8.07
C SER A 153 -18.86 16.46 7.72
N VAL A 154 -18.37 17.41 8.53
CA VAL A 154 -18.57 18.84 8.27
C VAL A 154 -17.87 19.30 6.99
N ASP A 155 -16.62 18.87 6.74
CA ASP A 155 -15.90 19.22 5.50
C ASP A 155 -16.48 18.55 4.24
N SER A 156 -17.27 17.48 4.39
CA SER A 156 -17.93 16.81 3.24
C SER A 156 -19.28 17.42 2.85
N GLU A 157 -19.87 18.23 3.74
CA GLU A 157 -21.14 18.93 3.50
C GLU A 157 -20.95 20.36 2.96
N VAL A 158 -19.74 20.93 3.06
CA VAL A 158 -19.37 22.28 2.59
C VAL A 158 -18.74 22.22 1.20
#